data_AF-A0A540V1Q2-F1
#
_entry.id   AF-A0A540V1Q2-F1
#
_cell.length_a   1.000
_cell.length_b   1.000
_cell.length_c   1.000
_cell.angle_alpha   90.00
_cell.angle_beta   90.00
_cell.angle_gamma   90.00
#
_symmetry.space_group_name_H-M   'P 1'
#
loop_
_entity.id
_entity.type
_entity.pdbx_description
1 polymer ?
#
loop_
_entity_poly.entity_id
_entity_poly.type
_entity_poly.pdbx_seq_one_letter_code
_entity_poly.pdbx_strand_id
1 'polypeptide(L)'
;GGKRGARIEAGQRGFAAAQAREHQTQIAYAAELATAYATAEAMLARKSLAAEDLGRAREELRVARALVQSGKEAALRVSQAQASVAAATAAEHAAGADATQALEQLAALAGSDEPYTRLAGSLLSTSAAPPASSGAADEAPAVVTAQAERDVISAQVEVERKKWVPEVGVSAGVRRYGW
;
A
#
# COMPACT_ATOMS: atom_id res chain seq x y z
N GLY A 1 -30.39 -38.96 -1.99
CA GLY A 1 -28.92 -39.07 -1.88
C GLY A 1 -28.18 -37.74 -1.93
N GLY A 2 -28.41 -36.80 -1.00
CA GLY A 2 -27.50 -35.69 -0.64
C GLY A 2 -26.97 -34.71 -1.72
N LYS A 3 -27.24 -34.89 -3.02
CA LYS A 3 -26.64 -34.12 -4.13
C LYS A 3 -26.91 -32.63 -4.06
N ARG A 4 -28.15 -32.24 -3.71
CA ARG A 4 -28.52 -30.84 -3.52
C ARG A 4 -27.76 -30.22 -2.34
N GLY A 5 -27.65 -30.95 -1.23
CA GLY A 5 -26.91 -30.49 -0.05
C GLY A 5 -25.43 -30.25 -0.35
N ALA A 6 -24.76 -31.18 -1.03
CA ALA A 6 -23.36 -30.97 -1.42
C ALA A 6 -23.15 -29.79 -2.37
N ARG A 7 -24.07 -29.57 -3.33
CA ARG A 7 -24.00 -28.39 -4.21
C ARG A 7 -24.19 -27.08 -3.44
N ILE A 8 -25.10 -27.06 -2.47
CA ILE A 8 -25.31 -25.90 -1.59
C ILE A 8 -24.08 -25.65 -0.73
N GLU A 9 -23.52 -26.70 -0.12
CA GLU A 9 -22.31 -26.59 0.70
C GLU A 9 -21.11 -26.08 -0.12
N ALA A 10 -20.87 -26.62 -1.32
CA ALA A 10 -19.83 -26.13 -2.21
C ALA A 10 -20.03 -24.66 -2.59
N GLY A 11 -21.28 -24.23 -2.83
CA GLY A 11 -21.61 -22.82 -3.05
C GLY A 11 -21.32 -21.94 -1.82
N GLN A 12 -21.67 -22.40 -0.62
CA GLN A 12 -21.41 -21.69 0.63
C GLN A 12 -19.91 -21.56 0.92
N ARG A 13 -19.12 -22.63 0.71
CA ARG A 13 -17.66 -22.56 0.83
C ARG A 13 -17.06 -21.61 -0.21
N GLY A 14 -17.59 -21.63 -1.44
CA GLY A 14 -17.17 -20.71 -2.50
C GLY A 14 -17.38 -19.24 -2.12
N PHE A 15 -18.52 -18.93 -1.53
CA PHE A 15 -18.82 -17.60 -1.01
C PHE A 15 -17.90 -17.21 0.15
N ALA A 16 -17.65 -18.10 1.12
CA ALA A 16 -16.74 -17.83 2.23
C ALA A 16 -15.30 -17.55 1.74
N ALA A 17 -14.81 -18.30 0.73
CA ALA A 17 -13.51 -18.05 0.13
C ALA A 17 -13.45 -16.70 -0.60
N ALA A 18 -14.53 -16.30 -1.28
CA ALA A 18 -14.61 -14.96 -1.89
C ALA A 18 -14.52 -13.84 -0.83
N GLN A 19 -15.23 -13.98 0.29
CA GLN A 19 -15.15 -13.02 1.41
C GLN A 19 -13.75 -12.95 2.03
N ALA A 20 -13.08 -14.10 2.21
CA ALA A 20 -11.72 -14.13 2.74
C ALA A 20 -10.72 -13.42 1.81
N ARG A 21 -10.84 -13.63 0.49
CA ARG A 21 -10.03 -12.92 -0.52
C ARG A 21 -10.29 -11.41 -0.52
N GLU A 22 -11.55 -11.00 -0.41
CA GLU A 22 -11.92 -9.59 -0.32
C GLU A 22 -11.25 -8.93 0.88
N HIS A 23 -11.37 -9.55 2.06
CA HIS A 23 -10.75 -9.07 3.29
C HIS A 23 -9.23 -9.01 3.18
N GLN A 24 -8.58 -10.03 2.62
CA GLN A 24 -7.14 -10.01 2.37
C GLN A 24 -6.73 -8.86 1.43
N THR A 25 -7.53 -8.59 0.39
CA THR A 25 -7.28 -7.50 -0.55
C THR A 25 -7.41 -6.14 0.13
N GLN A 26 -8.42 -5.97 0.98
CA GLN A 26 -8.61 -4.74 1.76
C GLN A 26 -7.43 -4.47 2.69
N ILE A 27 -6.92 -5.50 3.37
CA ILE A 27 -5.74 -5.37 4.25
C ILE A 27 -4.49 -5.04 3.44
N ALA A 28 -4.27 -5.71 2.31
CA ALA A 28 -3.13 -5.43 1.45
C ALA A 28 -3.16 -3.98 0.94
N TYR A 29 -4.33 -3.54 0.46
CA TYR A 29 -4.53 -2.15 0.02
C TYR A 29 -4.27 -1.15 1.14
N ALA A 30 -4.78 -1.39 2.35
CA ALA A 30 -4.54 -0.51 3.49
C ALA A 30 -3.05 -0.41 3.86
N ALA A 31 -2.32 -1.52 3.80
CA ALA A 31 -0.88 -1.56 4.06
C ALA A 31 -0.07 -0.82 2.98
N GLU A 32 -0.42 -1.01 1.70
CA GLU A 32 0.18 -0.29 0.58
C GLU A 32 -0.07 1.22 0.68
N LEU A 33 -1.30 1.63 1.00
CA LEU A 33 -1.67 3.03 1.18
C LEU A 33 -0.91 3.68 2.34
N ALA A 34 -0.81 2.99 3.48
CA ALA A 34 -0.03 3.46 4.62
C ALA A 34 1.45 3.64 4.27
N THR A 35 2.03 2.70 3.52
CA THR A 35 3.44 2.76 3.07
C THR A 35 3.67 3.91 2.09
N ALA A 36 2.76 4.09 1.12
CA ALA A 36 2.82 5.20 0.17
C ALA A 36 2.74 6.56 0.87
N TYR A 37 1.83 6.69 1.85
CA TYR A 37 1.71 7.91 2.64
C TYR A 37 2.99 8.21 3.44
N ALA A 38 3.52 7.23 4.16
CA ALA A 38 4.75 7.39 4.94
C ALA A 38 5.95 7.73 4.04
N THR A 39 6.00 7.16 2.83
CA THR A 39 7.03 7.46 1.82
C THR A 39 6.92 8.91 1.33
N ALA A 40 5.71 9.37 1.01
CA ALA A 40 5.47 10.76 0.60
C ALA A 40 5.85 11.74 1.73
N GLU A 41 5.51 11.43 2.98
CA GLU A 41 5.89 12.23 4.15
C GLU A 41 7.42 12.31 4.30
N ALA A 42 8.11 11.17 4.19
CA ALA A 42 9.56 11.12 4.27
C ALA A 42 10.24 11.91 3.14
N MET A 43 9.72 11.85 1.90
CA MET A 43 10.28 12.60 0.78
C MET A 43 10.06 14.11 0.92
N LEU A 44 8.91 14.54 1.46
CA LEU A 44 8.67 15.95 1.79
C LEU A 44 9.62 16.47 2.86
N ALA A 45 9.87 15.68 3.91
CA ALA A 45 10.84 16.03 4.95
C ALA A 45 12.29 16.06 4.39
N ARG A 46 12.62 15.14 3.48
CA ARG A 46 13.91 15.14 2.80
C ARG A 46 14.09 16.36 1.90
N LYS A 47 13.03 16.82 1.22
CA LYS A 47 13.03 18.05 0.44
C LYS A 47 13.29 19.27 1.31
N SER A 48 12.63 19.39 2.47
CA SER A 48 12.88 20.51 3.39
C SER A 48 14.31 20.51 3.91
N LEU A 49 14.84 19.33 4.28
CA LEU A 49 16.22 19.18 4.71
C LEU A 49 17.23 19.58 3.62
N ALA A 50 17.01 19.16 2.37
CA ALA A 50 17.88 19.53 1.26
C ALA A 50 17.89 21.04 0.98
N ALA A 51 16.76 21.72 1.17
CA ALA A 51 16.68 23.18 1.07
C ALA A 51 17.49 23.88 2.20
N GLU A 52 17.45 23.34 3.42
CA GLU A 52 18.28 23.84 4.53
C GLU A 52 19.78 23.60 4.28
N ASP A 53 20.15 22.44 3.75
CA ASP A 53 21.54 22.13 3.38
C ASP A 53 22.07 23.09 2.31
N LEU A 54 21.26 23.40 1.29
CA LEU A 54 21.60 24.41 0.30
C LEU A 54 21.78 25.80 0.92
N GLY A 55 20.92 26.16 1.88
CA GLY A 55 21.08 27.39 2.66
C GLY A 55 22.41 27.44 3.40
N ARG A 56 22.79 26.35 4.09
CA ARG A 56 24.07 26.22 4.79
C ARG A 56 25.27 26.30 3.85
N ALA A 57 25.24 25.60 2.72
CA ALA A 57 26.33 25.66 1.74
C ALA A 57 26.53 27.08 1.16
N ARG A 58 25.45 27.81 0.92
CA ARG A 58 25.51 29.21 0.45
C ARG A 58 26.14 30.13 1.50
N GLU A 59 25.82 29.91 2.77
CA GLU A 59 26.41 30.67 3.87
C GLU A 59 27.90 30.37 4.04
N GLU A 60 28.31 29.10 3.93
CA GLU A 60 29.72 28.71 3.93
C GLU A 60 30.50 29.40 2.79
N LEU A 61 29.91 29.43 1.58
CA LEU A 61 30.52 30.15 0.45
C LEU A 61 30.64 31.66 0.71
N ARG A 62 29.64 32.26 1.37
CA ARG A 62 29.68 33.68 1.75
C ARG A 62 30.82 33.96 2.73
N VAL A 63 30.98 33.11 3.75
CA VAL A 63 32.07 33.22 4.75
C VAL A 63 33.43 33.02 4.09
N ALA A 64 33.61 31.99 3.28
CA ALA A 64 34.87 31.72 2.58
C ALA A 64 35.29 32.90 1.69
N ARG A 65 34.34 33.52 0.97
CA ARG A 65 34.62 34.73 0.16
C ARG A 65 35.09 35.91 1.02
N ALA A 66 34.46 36.15 2.16
CA ALA A 66 34.86 37.22 3.07
C ALA A 66 36.26 36.99 3.66
N LEU A 67 36.58 35.74 4.03
CA LEU A 67 37.90 35.39 4.56
C LEU A 67 39.01 35.56 3.52
N VAL A 68 38.78 35.13 2.28
CA VAL A 68 39.73 35.36 1.17
C VAL A 68 39.90 36.86 0.88
N GLN A 69 38.82 37.65 0.88
CA GLN A 69 38.91 39.11 0.70
C GLN A 69 39.72 39.79 1.81
N SER A 70 39.67 39.27 3.04
CA SER A 70 40.49 39.74 4.16
C SER A 70 41.93 39.19 4.17
N GLY A 71 42.31 38.37 3.18
CA GLY A 71 43.63 37.74 3.07
C GLY A 71 43.88 36.61 4.07
N LYS A 72 42.83 36.11 4.75
CA LYS A 72 42.93 35.10 5.81
C LYS A 72 42.86 33.65 5.31
N GLU A 73 42.50 33.43 4.05
CA GLU A 73 42.35 32.09 3.45
C GLU A 73 42.82 32.05 1.99
N ALA A 74 43.08 30.84 1.47
CA ALA A 74 43.44 30.60 0.09
C ALA A 74 42.21 30.55 -0.84
N ALA A 75 42.36 31.02 -2.09
CA ALA A 75 41.31 31.00 -3.11
C ALA A 75 40.75 29.59 -3.41
N LEU A 76 41.54 28.53 -3.16
CA LEU A 76 41.10 27.14 -3.25
C LEU A 76 39.86 26.87 -2.36
N ARG A 77 39.77 27.51 -1.18
CA ARG A 77 38.65 27.31 -0.26
C ARG A 77 37.33 27.82 -0.84
N VAL A 78 37.37 28.92 -1.57
CA VAL A 78 36.20 29.45 -2.29
C VAL A 78 35.78 28.51 -3.42
N SER A 79 36.73 27.95 -4.19
CA SER A 79 36.41 26.98 -5.24
C SER A 79 35.75 25.71 -4.68
N GLN A 80 36.24 25.20 -3.54
CA GLN A 80 35.62 24.07 -2.83
C GLN A 80 34.20 24.41 -2.35
N ALA A 81 33.99 25.61 -1.78
CA ALA A 81 32.68 26.05 -1.34
C ALA A 81 31.71 26.30 -2.51
N GLN A 82 32.20 26.70 -3.69
CA GLN A 82 31.36 26.77 -4.89
C GLN A 82 30.92 25.38 -5.37
N ALA A 83 31.83 24.40 -5.31
CA ALA A 83 31.50 23.01 -5.63
C ALA A 83 30.48 22.43 -4.64
N SER A 84 30.58 22.73 -3.34
CA SER A 84 29.60 22.28 -2.34
C SER A 84 28.21 22.88 -2.57
N VAL A 85 28.13 24.17 -2.93
CA VAL A 85 26.86 24.81 -3.30
C VAL A 85 26.25 24.16 -4.55
N ALA A 86 27.07 23.86 -5.57
CA ALA A 86 26.58 23.19 -6.78
C ALA A 86 26.04 21.78 -6.47
N ALA A 87 26.74 21.02 -5.64
CA ALA A 87 26.30 19.71 -5.18
C ALA A 87 25.00 19.78 -4.37
N ALA A 88 24.90 20.72 -3.42
CA ALA A 88 23.69 20.94 -2.62
C ALA A 88 22.50 21.39 -3.48
N THR A 89 22.74 22.18 -4.53
CA THR A 89 21.69 22.60 -5.48
C THR A 89 21.16 21.40 -6.26
N ALA A 90 22.04 20.53 -6.74
CA ALA A 90 21.62 19.30 -7.42
C ALA A 90 20.83 18.37 -6.48
N ALA A 91 21.25 18.27 -5.21
CA ALA A 91 20.55 17.48 -4.21
C ALA A 91 19.15 18.04 -3.88
N GLU A 92 19.00 19.35 -3.80
CA GLU A 92 17.70 20.01 -3.60
C GLU A 92 16.74 19.73 -4.76
N HIS A 93 17.21 19.84 -6.00
CA HIS A 93 16.41 19.51 -7.17
C HIS A 93 16.01 18.04 -7.23
N ALA A 94 16.94 17.13 -6.91
CA ALA A 94 16.65 15.70 -6.83
C ALA A 94 15.61 15.39 -5.75
N ALA A 95 15.77 15.97 -4.54
CA ALA A 95 14.80 15.80 -3.47
C ALA A 95 13.42 16.40 -3.80
N GLY A 96 13.40 17.49 -4.58
CA GLY A 96 12.17 18.07 -5.12
C GLY A 96 11.45 17.11 -6.07
N ALA A 97 12.18 16.49 -7.00
CA ALA A 97 11.64 15.50 -7.93
C ALA A 97 11.14 14.24 -7.20
N ASP A 98 11.92 13.72 -6.25
CA ASP A 98 11.54 12.56 -5.43
C ASP A 98 10.22 12.82 -4.65
N ALA A 99 10.06 14.02 -4.09
CA ALA A 99 8.85 14.41 -3.37
C ALA A 99 7.63 14.51 -4.29
N THR A 100 7.78 15.09 -5.49
CA THR A 100 6.70 15.15 -6.48
C THR A 100 6.28 13.74 -6.91
N GLN A 101 7.25 12.88 -7.23
CA GLN A 101 6.98 11.50 -7.64
C GLN A 101 6.22 10.73 -6.53
N ALA A 102 6.61 10.89 -5.27
CA ALA A 102 5.94 10.22 -4.15
C ALA A 102 4.50 10.70 -3.96
N LEU A 103 4.22 11.99 -4.17
CA LEU A 103 2.87 12.54 -4.11
C LEU A 103 1.98 12.08 -5.28
N GLU A 104 2.55 11.95 -6.48
CA GLU A 104 1.85 11.40 -7.65
C GLU A 104 1.50 9.93 -7.46
N GLN A 105 2.43 9.13 -6.92
CA GLN A 105 2.17 7.73 -6.58
C GLN A 105 1.06 7.58 -5.53
N LEU A 106 1.07 8.45 -4.51
CA LEU A 106 0.01 8.47 -3.50
C LEU A 106 -1.35 8.85 -4.10
N ALA A 107 -1.40 9.84 -4.99
CA ALA A 107 -2.63 10.25 -5.67
C ALA A 107 -3.18 9.13 -6.55
N ALA A 108 -2.33 8.44 -7.31
CA ALA A 108 -2.70 7.29 -8.13
C ALA A 108 -3.28 6.15 -7.28
N LEU A 109 -2.67 5.83 -6.13
CA LEU A 109 -3.14 4.77 -5.22
C LEU A 109 -4.44 5.14 -4.49
N ALA A 110 -4.65 6.43 -4.21
CA ALA A 110 -5.88 6.95 -3.62
C ALA A 110 -7.02 7.13 -4.65
N GLY A 111 -6.75 6.91 -5.94
CA GLY A 111 -7.72 7.11 -7.01
C GLY A 111 -8.09 8.59 -7.21
N SER A 112 -7.17 9.51 -6.94
CA SER A 112 -7.39 10.94 -7.13
C SER A 112 -6.97 11.37 -8.54
N ASP A 113 -7.86 12.07 -9.24
CA ASP A 113 -7.57 12.62 -10.58
C ASP A 113 -6.56 13.77 -10.55
N GLU A 114 -6.46 14.48 -9.42
CA GLU A 114 -5.51 15.58 -9.23
C GLU A 114 -4.34 15.15 -8.34
N PRO A 115 -3.08 15.46 -8.73
CA PRO A 115 -1.93 15.16 -7.89
C PRO A 115 -1.98 15.90 -6.55
N TYR A 116 -1.63 15.22 -5.47
CA TYR A 116 -1.47 15.87 -4.18
C TYR A 116 -0.30 16.86 -4.20
N THR A 117 -0.49 18.01 -3.55
CA THR A 117 0.56 19.04 -3.43
C THR A 117 1.11 19.16 -2.01
N ARG A 118 0.41 18.58 -1.03
CA ARG A 118 0.77 18.60 0.39
C ARG A 118 0.08 17.48 1.15
N LEU A 119 0.64 17.11 2.29
CA LEU A 119 -0.01 16.24 3.28
C LEU A 119 -0.58 17.08 4.43
N ALA A 120 -1.71 16.66 4.98
CA ALA A 120 -2.41 17.41 6.04
C ALA A 120 -1.94 17.07 7.46
N GLY A 121 -1.33 15.90 7.66
CA GLY A 121 -0.88 15.40 8.96
C GLY A 121 0.41 14.60 8.82
N SER A 122 0.93 14.14 9.96
CA SER A 122 2.17 13.35 10.03
C SER A 122 1.89 12.03 10.75
N LEU A 123 2.13 10.92 10.05
CA LEU A 123 2.09 9.58 10.64
C LEU A 123 3.39 9.28 11.39
N LEU A 124 4.52 9.85 10.96
CA LEU A 124 5.83 9.60 11.58
C LEU A 124 5.99 10.24 12.95
N SER A 125 5.35 11.39 13.19
CA SER A 125 5.36 12.06 14.50
C SER A 125 4.25 11.57 15.44
N THR A 126 3.23 10.92 14.88
CA THR A 126 2.17 10.28 15.67
C THR A 126 2.70 8.94 16.19
N SER A 127 3.08 8.90 17.47
CA SER A 127 3.31 7.63 18.17
C SER A 127 1.97 6.91 18.33
N ALA A 128 1.53 6.17 17.31
CA ALA A 128 0.42 5.24 17.46
C ALA A 128 0.86 4.15 18.44
N ALA A 129 0.15 4.01 19.56
CA ALA A 129 0.33 2.86 20.42
C ALA A 129 0.12 1.60 19.55
N PRO A 130 1.02 0.59 19.61
CA PRO A 130 0.79 -0.64 18.90
C PRO A 130 -0.60 -1.16 19.31
N PRO A 131 -1.43 -1.61 18.34
CA PRO A 131 -2.75 -2.12 18.68
C PRO A 131 -2.56 -3.16 19.78
N ALA A 132 -3.30 -3.00 20.88
CA ALA A 132 -3.29 -3.98 21.95
C ALA A 132 -3.59 -5.33 21.29
N SER A 133 -2.64 -6.26 21.33
CA SER A 133 -2.83 -7.58 20.76
C SER A 133 -4.02 -8.22 21.48
N SER A 134 -5.20 -8.19 20.89
CA SER A 134 -6.30 -9.05 21.32
C SER A 134 -5.80 -10.48 21.15
N GLY A 135 -5.82 -11.25 22.24
CA GLY A 135 -5.15 -12.55 22.33
C GLY A 135 -5.58 -13.56 21.26
N ALA A 136 -4.76 -14.63 21.18
CA ALA A 136 -4.67 -15.63 20.12
C ALA A 136 -4.39 -14.98 18.76
N ALA A 137 -3.11 -15.00 18.37
CA ALA A 137 -2.60 -14.53 17.08
C ALA A 137 -3.67 -14.55 15.97
N ASP A 138 -4.15 -13.38 15.58
CA ASP A 138 -4.98 -13.21 14.39
C ASP A 138 -4.24 -13.93 13.25
N GLU A 139 -4.80 -15.04 12.81
CA GLU A 139 -4.21 -15.86 11.76
C GLU A 139 -4.06 -14.98 10.51
N ALA A 140 -2.86 -14.97 9.91
CA ALA A 140 -2.56 -14.06 8.82
C ALA A 140 -3.65 -14.17 7.73
N PRO A 141 -4.15 -13.06 7.16
CA PRO A 141 -5.25 -13.09 6.19
C PRO A 141 -5.01 -14.05 5.02
N ALA A 142 -3.74 -14.18 4.59
CA ALA A 142 -3.33 -15.13 3.57
C ALA A 142 -3.58 -16.60 3.96
N VAL A 143 -3.38 -16.94 5.24
CA VAL A 143 -3.62 -18.30 5.76
C VAL A 143 -5.12 -18.57 5.83
N VAL A 144 -5.92 -17.62 6.32
CA VAL A 144 -7.38 -17.72 6.35
C VAL A 144 -7.94 -17.92 4.93
N THR A 145 -7.44 -17.16 3.95
CA THR A 145 -7.81 -17.33 2.53
C THR A 145 -7.43 -18.73 2.02
N ALA A 146 -6.20 -19.19 2.28
CA ALA A 146 -5.75 -20.52 1.83
C ALA A 146 -6.58 -21.65 2.44
N GLN A 147 -6.98 -21.55 3.71
CA GLN A 147 -7.88 -22.50 4.35
C GLN A 147 -9.26 -22.49 3.68
N ALA A 148 -9.83 -21.32 3.40
CA ALA A 148 -11.11 -21.20 2.73
C ALA A 148 -11.08 -21.80 1.31
N GLU A 149 -9.99 -21.60 0.56
CA GLU A 149 -9.80 -22.19 -0.77
C GLU A 149 -9.68 -23.72 -0.72
N ARG A 150 -8.94 -24.25 0.25
CA ARG A 150 -8.85 -25.70 0.49
C ARG A 150 -10.24 -26.28 0.78
N ASP A 151 -11.05 -25.58 1.54
CA ASP A 151 -12.40 -26.00 1.90
C ASP A 151 -13.35 -25.99 0.69
N VAL A 152 -13.18 -25.04 -0.24
CA VAL A 152 -13.89 -25.06 -1.55
C VAL A 152 -13.55 -26.31 -2.34
N ILE A 153 -12.26 -26.62 -2.48
CA ILE A 153 -11.80 -27.80 -3.23
C ILE A 153 -12.37 -29.07 -2.58
N SER A 154 -12.34 -29.15 -1.24
CA SER A 154 -12.88 -30.29 -0.49
C SER A 154 -14.38 -30.48 -0.73
N ALA A 155 -15.15 -29.39 -0.72
CA ALA A 155 -16.59 -29.45 -0.99
C ALA A 155 -16.90 -29.85 -2.45
N GLN A 156 -16.08 -29.44 -3.42
CA GLN A 156 -16.21 -29.86 -4.81
C GLN A 156 -15.97 -31.37 -4.98
N VAL A 157 -14.95 -31.92 -4.31
CA VAL A 157 -14.70 -33.36 -4.29
C VAL A 157 -15.92 -34.13 -3.76
N GLU A 158 -16.59 -33.63 -2.71
CA GLU A 158 -17.81 -34.24 -2.18
C GLU A 158 -19.01 -34.14 -3.13
N VAL A 159 -19.13 -33.06 -3.93
CA VAL A 159 -20.12 -32.98 -5.01
C VAL A 159 -19.86 -34.06 -6.05
N GLU A 160 -18.62 -34.21 -6.51
CA GLU A 160 -18.22 -35.23 -7.49
C GLU A 160 -18.46 -36.64 -6.97
N ARG A 161 -18.10 -36.91 -5.71
CA ARG A 161 -18.35 -38.21 -5.05
C ARG A 161 -19.83 -38.56 -5.03
N LYS A 162 -20.72 -37.59 -4.81
CA LYS A 162 -22.17 -37.80 -4.78
C LYS A 162 -22.81 -37.98 -6.17
N LYS A 163 -22.07 -37.79 -7.27
CA LYS A 163 -22.59 -38.07 -8.63
C LYS A 163 -22.87 -39.56 -8.86
N TRP A 164 -22.12 -40.46 -8.20
CA TRP A 164 -22.33 -41.90 -8.27
C TRP A 164 -23.70 -42.36 -7.73
N VAL A 165 -24.33 -41.58 -6.85
CA VAL A 165 -25.63 -41.93 -6.28
C VAL A 165 -26.73 -41.80 -7.34
N PRO A 166 -27.62 -42.79 -7.56
CA PRO A 166 -28.73 -42.67 -8.51
C PRO A 166 -29.63 -41.46 -8.23
N GLU A 167 -30.15 -40.84 -9.30
CA GLU A 167 -31.07 -39.71 -9.21
C GLU A 167 -32.52 -40.20 -9.17
N VAL A 168 -33.29 -39.71 -8.21
CA VAL A 168 -34.73 -40.00 -8.08
C VAL A 168 -35.46 -38.66 -8.18
N GLY A 169 -36.17 -38.45 -9.30
CA GLY A 169 -36.99 -37.27 -9.55
C GLY A 169 -38.48 -37.64 -9.55
N VAL A 170 -39.31 -36.81 -8.91
CA VAL A 170 -40.77 -36.95 -8.96
C VAL A 170 -41.33 -35.76 -9.75
N SER A 171 -42.05 -36.05 -10.82
CA SER A 171 -42.78 -35.04 -11.61
C SER A 171 -44.27 -35.36 -11.60
N ALA A 172 -45.11 -34.37 -11.26
CA ALA A 172 -46.55 -34.45 -11.37
C ALA A 172 -47.05 -33.33 -12.30
N GLY A 173 -47.99 -33.65 -13.20
CA GLY A 173 -48.58 -32.71 -14.15
C GLY A 173 -50.10 -32.76 -14.09
N VAL A 174 -50.75 -31.60 -14.07
CA VAL A 174 -52.22 -31.47 -14.11
C VAL A 174 -52.61 -30.84 -15.44
N ARG A 175 -53.40 -31.55 -16.25
CA ARG A 175 -53.95 -31.03 -17.51
C ARG A 175 -55.43 -30.72 -17.32
N ARG A 176 -55.82 -29.46 -17.52
CA ARG A 176 -57.23 -29.05 -17.56
C ARG A 176 -57.75 -29.16 -18.99
N TYR A 177 -58.84 -29.91 -19.17
CA TYR A 177 -59.65 -29.89 -20.37
C TYR A 177 -60.83 -28.97 -20.10
N GLY A 178 -60.84 -27.79 -20.72
CA GLY A 178 -61.99 -26.89 -20.72
C GLY A 178 -62.93 -27.25 -21.87
N TRP A 179 -64.23 -27.19 -21.60
CA TRP A 179 -65.29 -27.11 -22.61
C TRP A 179 -65.61 -25.65 -22.87
#